data_AF-A0A401QG47-F1
#
_entry.id   AF-A0A401QG47-F1
#
_cell.length_a   1.000
_cell.length_b   1.000
_cell.length_c   1.000
_cell.angle_alpha   90.00
_cell.angle_beta   90.00
_cell.angle_gamma   90.00
#
_symmetry.space_group_name_H-M   'P 1'
#
loop_
_entity.id
_entity.type
_entity.pdbx_description
1 polymer ?
#
loop_
_entity_poly.entity_id
_entity_poly.type
_entity_poly.pdbx_seq_one_letter_code
_entity_poly.pdbx_strand_id
1 'polypeptide(L)'
;MRVDLTRPQLTPGSLSLFFSHSQLVNEQADGNMSNLTASALRDPAMRRSQATEVAYPLKLGEVHYVRGQLNPANFQGSRDSRSATFTLTNAITYPRAFHQRSWKPTLNKVAQRLRDECQKSHAYLLAGATRQKRGKEVWAPPRGKGRTAVPQTLWIAFCCANGVSGATVGYPQSTGKLALAGMDLGPYDTRELSVHELEGVLAQTTGRHSIRLFDGGCTQLSGNEN
;
A
#
# COMPACT_ATOMS: atom_id res chain seq x y z
N MET A 1 -13.46 -25.52 -9.69
CA MET A 1 -13.96 -25.50 -8.29
C MET A 1 -14.83 -24.27 -8.14
N ARG A 2 -16.16 -24.45 -8.08
CA ARG A 2 -17.13 -23.35 -7.95
C ARG A 2 -17.07 -22.81 -6.52
N VAL A 3 -16.97 -21.49 -6.35
CA VAL A 3 -17.18 -20.85 -5.06
C VAL A 3 -18.34 -19.86 -5.19
N ASP A 4 -19.32 -20.11 -4.33
CA ASP A 4 -20.61 -19.47 -4.21
C ASP A 4 -20.47 -17.98 -3.84
N LEU A 5 -21.24 -17.12 -4.52
CA LEU A 5 -21.31 -15.68 -4.32
C LEU A 5 -22.49 -15.34 -3.42
N THR A 6 -22.54 -15.86 -2.21
CA THR A 6 -23.48 -15.35 -1.21
C THR A 6 -22.90 -14.07 -0.61
N ARG A 7 -23.50 -12.93 -0.99
CA ARG A 7 -23.26 -11.63 -0.36
C ARG A 7 -23.44 -11.78 1.16
N PRO A 8 -22.47 -11.36 2.00
CA PRO A 8 -22.80 -11.09 3.38
C PRO A 8 -23.75 -9.89 3.40
N GLN A 9 -24.97 -10.14 3.85
CA GLN A 9 -25.92 -9.11 4.27
C GLN A 9 -25.23 -8.22 5.31
N LEU A 10 -24.87 -7.00 4.92
CA LEU A 10 -24.40 -5.96 5.82
C LEU A 10 -25.64 -5.40 6.54
N THR A 11 -25.83 -5.78 7.80
CA THR A 11 -26.76 -5.06 8.67
C THR A 11 -26.19 -3.65 8.97
N PRO A 12 -27.03 -2.60 8.99
CA PRO A 12 -26.56 -1.27 9.31
C PRO A 12 -26.34 -1.16 10.82
N GLY A 13 -25.07 -1.05 11.21
CA GLY A 13 -24.66 -0.80 12.59
C GLY A 13 -23.96 -1.98 13.24
N SER A 14 -22.69 -2.21 12.93
CA SER A 14 -21.74 -2.79 13.89
C SER A 14 -20.31 -2.60 13.38
N LEU A 15 -19.37 -2.53 14.33
CA LEU A 15 -18.01 -2.01 14.24
C LEU A 15 -17.25 -2.38 12.95
N SER A 16 -16.60 -1.37 12.37
CA SER A 16 -15.49 -1.57 11.44
C SER A 16 -14.46 -2.51 12.09
N LEU A 17 -14.26 -3.69 11.52
CA LEU A 17 -13.24 -4.65 11.97
C LEU A 17 -11.85 -4.01 11.79
N PHE A 18 -11.30 -3.48 12.88
CA PHE A 18 -9.97 -2.90 12.93
C PHE A 18 -8.98 -3.98 13.38
N PHE A 19 -7.90 -4.15 12.63
CA PHE A 19 -6.81 -5.08 12.95
C PHE A 19 -5.49 -4.32 13.05
N SER A 20 -4.66 -4.67 14.04
CA SER A 20 -3.33 -4.07 14.31
C SER A 20 -2.20 -5.06 14.16
N HIS A 21 -1.03 -4.56 13.76
CA HIS A 21 0.17 -5.39 13.66
C HIS A 21 0.86 -5.38 15.02
N SER A 22 0.72 -6.48 15.75
CA SER A 22 1.17 -6.62 17.14
C SER A 22 2.66 -6.29 17.28
N GLN A 23 3.47 -6.67 16.29
CA GLN A 23 4.92 -6.41 16.24
C GLN A 23 5.33 -4.92 16.18
N LEU A 24 4.44 -4.02 15.75
CA LEU A 24 4.73 -2.58 15.78
C LEU A 24 4.56 -1.97 17.18
N VAL A 25 3.91 -2.67 18.09
CA VAL A 25 3.71 -2.24 19.48
C VAL A 25 4.64 -3.00 20.42
N ASN A 26 4.87 -4.28 20.13
CA ASN A 26 5.73 -5.17 20.90
C ASN A 26 6.58 -6.03 19.95
N GLU A 27 7.90 -5.82 19.94
CA GLU A 27 8.85 -6.55 19.09
C GLU A 27 8.88 -8.07 19.36
N GLN A 28 8.35 -8.52 20.50
CA GLN A 28 8.26 -9.93 20.90
C GLN A 28 6.92 -10.59 20.50
N ALA A 29 5.98 -9.82 19.96
CA ALA A 29 4.71 -10.36 19.50
C ALA A 29 4.89 -11.19 18.23
N ASP A 30 3.98 -12.14 18.00
CA ASP A 30 3.98 -12.90 16.76
C ASP A 30 3.70 -11.98 15.54
N GLY A 31 4.11 -12.43 14.37
CA GLY A 31 3.93 -11.67 13.12
C GLY A 31 2.46 -11.55 12.67
N ASN A 32 1.53 -12.12 13.44
CA ASN A 32 0.13 -12.21 13.11
C ASN A 32 -0.65 -10.97 13.57
N MET A 33 -1.76 -10.72 12.88
CA MET A 33 -2.65 -9.61 13.21
C MET A 33 -3.56 -9.96 14.37
N SER A 34 -3.80 -8.99 15.24
CA SER A 34 -4.77 -9.09 16.33
C SER A 34 -5.91 -8.07 16.15
N ASN A 35 -7.10 -8.43 16.63
CA ASN A 35 -8.23 -7.50 16.69
C ASN A 35 -7.91 -6.32 17.59
N LEU A 36 -8.24 -5.12 17.13
CA LEU A 36 -8.06 -3.92 17.94
C LEU A 36 -9.14 -3.83 19.02
N THR A 37 -8.73 -4.03 20.26
CA THR A 37 -9.58 -3.81 21.42
C THR A 37 -9.67 -2.33 21.76
N ALA A 38 -10.75 -1.91 22.44
CA ALA A 38 -10.91 -0.54 22.89
C ALA A 38 -9.78 -0.09 23.84
N SER A 39 -9.19 -1.03 24.60
CA SER A 39 -8.01 -0.76 25.45
C SER A 39 -6.75 -0.52 24.61
N ALA A 40 -6.50 -1.33 23.58
CA ALA A 40 -5.35 -1.14 22.67
C ALA A 40 -5.40 0.22 21.96
N LEU A 41 -6.59 0.69 21.55
CA LEU A 41 -6.76 2.02 20.93
C LEU A 41 -6.39 3.18 21.87
N ARG A 42 -6.42 2.97 23.19
CA ARG A 42 -6.02 3.97 24.18
C ARG A 42 -4.54 3.92 24.53
N ASP A 43 -3.84 2.84 24.14
CA ASP A 43 -2.42 2.64 24.44
C ASP A 43 -1.55 3.70 23.72
N PRO A 44 -0.77 4.51 24.45
CA PRO A 44 0.15 5.48 23.85
C PRO A 44 1.19 4.87 22.92
N ALA A 45 1.69 3.67 23.17
CA ALA A 45 2.65 2.98 22.30
C ALA A 45 2.01 2.63 20.96
N MET A 46 0.80 2.07 21.01
CA MET A 46 -0.04 1.79 19.84
C MET A 46 -0.30 3.06 19.02
N ARG A 47 -0.68 4.17 19.67
CA ARG A 47 -0.96 5.47 19.01
C ARG A 47 0.27 6.13 18.38
N ARG A 48 1.47 5.79 18.86
CA ARG A 48 2.74 6.29 18.30
C ARG A 48 3.24 5.43 17.15
N SER A 49 3.02 4.12 17.20
CA SER A 49 3.58 3.18 16.22
C SER A 49 2.71 3.01 14.98
N GLN A 50 1.39 3.20 15.10
CA GLN A 50 0.48 3.07 13.96
C GLN A 50 -0.73 4.00 14.08
N ALA A 51 -1.45 4.17 12.97
CA ALA A 51 -2.72 4.90 12.98
C ALA A 51 -3.73 4.12 13.83
N THR A 52 -4.32 4.77 14.82
CA THR A 52 -5.34 4.16 15.71
C THR A 52 -6.74 4.66 15.42
N GLU A 53 -6.85 5.85 14.84
CA GLU A 53 -8.13 6.50 14.56
C GLU A 53 -7.90 7.58 13.51
N VAL A 54 -8.63 7.50 12.40
CA VAL A 54 -8.63 8.52 11.35
C VAL A 54 -10.03 9.10 11.31
N ALA A 55 -10.17 10.37 11.71
CA ALA A 55 -11.47 11.05 11.68
C ALA A 55 -11.90 11.31 10.23
N TYR A 56 -13.12 10.94 9.86
CA TYR A 56 -13.71 11.21 8.55
C TYR A 56 -14.77 12.32 8.65
N PRO A 57 -14.91 13.19 7.63
CA PRO A 57 -14.18 13.19 6.35
C PRO A 57 -12.79 13.85 6.41
N LEU A 58 -11.81 13.24 5.73
CA LEU A 58 -10.49 13.84 5.50
C LEU A 58 -10.56 14.81 4.32
N LYS A 59 -10.65 16.12 4.59
CA LYS A 59 -10.68 17.19 3.59
C LYS A 59 -9.51 18.17 3.82
N LEU A 60 -8.84 18.60 2.75
CA LEU A 60 -7.88 19.71 2.74
C LEU A 60 -8.19 20.63 1.56
N GLY A 61 -8.63 21.86 1.83
CA GLY A 61 -9.22 22.71 0.79
C GLY A 61 -10.38 21.96 0.12
N GLU A 62 -10.47 21.94 -1.20
CA GLU A 62 -11.48 21.16 -1.94
C GLU A 62 -11.08 19.70 -2.22
N VAL A 63 -9.92 19.25 -1.72
CA VAL A 63 -9.44 17.88 -1.94
C VAL A 63 -10.00 16.95 -0.87
N HIS A 64 -10.73 15.93 -1.30
CA HIS A 64 -11.16 14.82 -0.46
C HIS A 64 -10.13 13.69 -0.49
N TYR A 65 -9.82 13.13 0.67
CA TYR A 65 -8.90 12.00 0.80
C TYR A 65 -9.65 10.71 1.12
N VAL A 66 -9.09 9.60 0.67
CA VAL A 66 -9.59 8.26 0.96
C VAL A 66 -8.57 7.48 1.78
N ARG A 67 -9.07 6.45 2.48
CA ARG A 67 -8.23 5.36 2.95
C ARG A 67 -7.99 4.40 1.81
N GLY A 68 -6.75 4.26 1.41
CA GLY A 68 -6.27 3.19 0.55
C GLY A 68 -5.68 2.03 1.33
N GLN A 69 -5.54 0.91 0.65
CA GLN A 69 -4.73 -0.22 1.09
C GLN A 69 -3.37 -0.17 0.38
N LEU A 70 -2.27 -0.30 1.12
CA LEU A 70 -0.92 -0.43 0.56
C LEU A 70 -0.74 -1.76 -0.15
N ASN A 71 -1.18 -2.86 0.45
CA ASN A 71 -1.34 -4.19 -0.12
C ASN A 71 -2.84 -4.47 -0.37
N PRO A 72 -3.35 -4.26 -1.58
CA PRO A 72 -4.77 -4.41 -1.85
C PRO A 72 -5.32 -5.83 -1.70
N ALA A 73 -6.51 -5.95 -1.12
CA ALA A 73 -7.19 -7.24 -0.91
C ALA A 73 -7.34 -8.06 -2.21
N ASN A 74 -7.51 -7.40 -3.36
CA ASN A 74 -7.73 -8.06 -4.65
C ASN A 74 -6.50 -8.85 -5.15
N PHE A 75 -5.33 -8.69 -4.54
CA PHE A 75 -4.16 -9.53 -4.83
C PHE A 75 -4.09 -10.79 -3.96
N GLN A 76 -4.99 -10.94 -2.99
CA GLN A 76 -4.94 -12.04 -2.02
C GLN A 76 -5.88 -13.19 -2.42
N GLY A 77 -5.34 -14.41 -2.41
CA GLY A 77 -6.04 -15.62 -2.84
C GLY A 77 -7.07 -16.14 -1.83
N SER A 78 -6.73 -16.10 -0.53
CA SER A 78 -7.59 -16.61 0.55
C SER A 78 -8.42 -15.50 1.20
N ARG A 79 -9.52 -15.87 1.86
CA ARG A 79 -10.37 -14.95 2.62
C ARG A 79 -9.62 -14.32 3.80
N ASP A 80 -8.79 -15.09 4.48
CA ASP A 80 -8.04 -14.62 5.66
C ASP A 80 -6.93 -13.65 5.25
N SER A 81 -6.20 -13.95 4.17
CA SER A 81 -5.22 -13.02 3.59
C SER A 81 -5.89 -11.72 3.11
N ARG A 82 -7.11 -11.80 2.56
CA ARG A 82 -7.90 -10.60 2.22
C ARG A 82 -8.25 -9.78 3.46
N SER A 83 -8.74 -10.41 4.52
CA SER A 83 -9.07 -9.73 5.78
C SER A 83 -7.85 -9.02 6.38
N ALA A 84 -6.66 -9.62 6.31
CA ALA A 84 -5.40 -9.02 6.78
C ALA A 84 -5.01 -7.72 6.04
N THR A 85 -5.53 -7.48 4.83
CA THR A 85 -5.28 -6.21 4.11
C THR A 85 -6.10 -5.03 4.64
N PHE A 86 -7.11 -5.23 5.49
CA PHE A 86 -7.93 -4.13 6.03
C PHE A 86 -7.37 -3.52 7.32
N THR A 87 -6.19 -3.98 7.73
CA THR A 87 -5.47 -3.51 8.90
C THR A 87 -5.06 -2.03 8.78
N LEU A 88 -4.89 -1.35 9.92
CA LEU A 88 -4.48 0.06 9.96
C LEU A 88 -3.04 0.27 9.49
N THR A 89 -2.19 -0.73 9.62
CA THR A 89 -0.80 -0.73 9.14
C THR A 89 -0.71 -0.85 7.63
N ASN A 90 -1.73 -1.44 7.00
CA ASN A 90 -1.89 -1.47 5.56
C ASN A 90 -2.66 -0.24 5.03
N ALA A 91 -3.05 0.69 5.89
CA ALA A 91 -3.81 1.86 5.47
C ALA A 91 -2.90 3.02 5.10
N ILE A 92 -3.20 3.66 3.97
CA ILE A 92 -2.54 4.90 3.57
C ILE A 92 -3.57 5.92 3.11
N THR A 93 -3.25 7.20 3.26
CA THR A 93 -4.13 8.30 2.87
C THR A 93 -3.63 8.95 1.58
N TYR A 94 -4.50 9.03 0.58
CA TYR A 94 -4.23 9.74 -0.66
C TYR A 94 -5.50 10.35 -1.24
N PRO A 95 -5.41 11.34 -2.15
CA PRO A 95 -6.57 12.00 -2.73
C PRO A 95 -7.53 11.02 -3.42
N ARG A 96 -8.84 11.25 -3.25
CA ARG A 96 -9.90 10.46 -3.90
C ARG A 96 -9.78 10.50 -5.42
N ALA A 97 -9.40 11.64 -5.98
CA ALA A 97 -9.22 11.79 -7.42
C ALA A 97 -8.09 10.87 -7.94
N PHE A 98 -6.92 10.87 -7.27
CA PHE A 98 -5.84 9.92 -7.57
C PHE A 98 -6.30 8.47 -7.51
N HIS A 99 -7.06 8.12 -6.45
CA HIS A 99 -7.59 6.77 -6.29
C HIS A 99 -8.41 6.32 -7.49
N GLN A 100 -9.41 7.13 -7.86
CA GLN A 100 -10.42 6.76 -8.85
C GLN A 100 -9.87 6.82 -10.27
N ARG A 101 -9.06 7.83 -10.58
CA ARG A 101 -8.60 8.10 -11.95
C ARG A 101 -7.36 7.31 -12.32
N SER A 102 -6.49 7.01 -11.35
CA SER A 102 -5.15 6.51 -11.66
C SER A 102 -4.82 5.24 -10.89
N TRP A 103 -4.86 5.27 -9.56
CA TRP A 103 -4.37 4.15 -8.75
C TRP A 103 -5.21 2.88 -8.89
N LYS A 104 -6.54 2.98 -8.77
CA LYS A 104 -7.42 1.81 -8.90
C LYS A 104 -7.31 1.15 -10.29
N PRO A 105 -7.36 1.90 -11.43
CA PRO A 105 -7.07 1.33 -12.74
C PRO A 105 -5.70 0.66 -12.84
N THR A 106 -4.65 1.29 -12.32
CA THR A 106 -3.30 0.71 -12.26
C THR A 106 -3.28 -0.62 -11.49
N LEU A 107 -3.89 -0.67 -10.31
CA LEU A 107 -3.94 -1.91 -9.51
C LEU A 107 -4.69 -3.03 -10.24
N ASN A 108 -5.78 -2.70 -10.96
CA ASN A 108 -6.50 -3.66 -11.79
C ASN A 108 -5.62 -4.21 -12.92
N LYS A 109 -4.84 -3.35 -13.58
CA LYS A 109 -3.91 -3.77 -14.64
C LYS A 109 -2.80 -4.68 -14.09
N VAL A 110 -2.21 -4.33 -12.95
CA VAL A 110 -1.22 -5.21 -12.27
C VAL A 110 -1.85 -6.56 -11.90
N ALA A 111 -3.08 -6.56 -11.37
CA ALA A 111 -3.77 -7.81 -11.03
C ALA A 111 -4.04 -8.69 -12.26
N GLN A 112 -4.36 -8.06 -13.39
CA GLN A 112 -4.52 -8.77 -14.65
C GLN A 112 -3.18 -9.36 -15.13
N ARG A 113 -2.10 -8.57 -15.15
CA ARG A 113 -0.76 -9.05 -15.53
C ARG A 113 -0.30 -10.22 -14.65
N LEU A 114 -0.53 -10.15 -13.34
CA LEU A 114 -0.22 -11.26 -12.43
C LEU A 114 -0.97 -12.54 -12.81
N ARG A 115 -2.25 -12.45 -13.16
CA ARG A 115 -3.04 -13.63 -13.58
C ARG A 115 -2.59 -14.17 -14.92
N ASP A 116 -2.33 -13.29 -15.87
CA ASP A 116 -2.11 -13.66 -17.28
C ASP A 116 -0.65 -14.10 -17.52
N GLU A 117 0.31 -13.46 -16.85
CA GLU A 117 1.75 -13.63 -17.08
C GLU A 117 2.44 -14.52 -16.02
N CYS A 118 2.00 -14.52 -14.75
CA CYS A 118 2.53 -15.46 -13.76
C CYS A 118 1.86 -16.85 -13.86
N GLN A 119 0.63 -16.94 -14.40
CA GLN A 119 -0.14 -18.18 -14.60
C GLN A 119 -0.10 -19.16 -13.41
N LYS A 120 0.69 -20.25 -13.51
CA LYS A 120 0.85 -21.32 -12.51
C LYS A 120 2.06 -21.13 -11.60
N SER A 121 2.86 -20.10 -11.83
CA SER A 121 4.05 -19.82 -11.02
C SER A 121 3.70 -18.98 -9.80
N HIS A 122 4.45 -19.16 -8.72
CA HIS A 122 4.35 -18.29 -7.55
C HIS A 122 4.68 -16.85 -7.93
N ALA A 123 3.96 -15.90 -7.36
CA ALA A 123 4.20 -14.48 -7.54
C ALA A 123 4.44 -13.81 -6.20
N TYR A 124 5.45 -12.96 -6.16
CA TYR A 124 5.83 -12.12 -5.03
C TYR A 124 5.43 -10.69 -5.35
N LEU A 125 4.71 -10.06 -4.44
CA LEU A 125 4.20 -8.71 -4.60
C LEU A 125 4.68 -7.85 -3.44
N LEU A 126 5.32 -6.74 -3.76
CA LEU A 126 5.71 -5.71 -2.82
C LEU A 126 4.97 -4.42 -3.15
N ALA A 127 4.52 -3.72 -2.12
CA ALA A 127 3.92 -2.41 -2.28
C ALA A 127 4.38 -1.51 -1.15
N GLY A 128 4.43 -0.21 -1.43
CA GLY A 128 4.90 0.74 -0.45
C GLY A 128 4.63 2.17 -0.84
N ALA A 129 5.16 3.05 0.00
CA ALA A 129 5.04 4.49 -0.17
C ALA A 129 6.30 5.19 0.31
N THR A 130 6.63 6.31 -0.32
CA THR A 130 7.69 7.20 0.13
C THR A 130 7.09 8.40 0.84
N ARG A 131 7.82 8.94 1.82
CA ARG A 131 7.38 10.14 2.55
C ARG A 131 7.82 11.39 1.79
N GLN A 132 7.06 12.47 1.96
CA GLN A 132 7.54 13.80 1.57
C GLN A 132 8.82 14.14 2.34
N LYS A 133 9.66 15.00 1.75
CA LYS A 133 10.82 15.57 2.44
C LYS A 133 10.36 16.28 3.72
N ARG A 134 11.19 16.21 4.76
CA ARG A 134 10.93 16.86 6.05
C ARG A 134 10.63 18.36 5.85
N GLY A 135 9.56 18.84 6.44
CA GLY A 135 9.06 20.22 6.30
C GLY A 135 8.14 20.45 5.09
N LYS A 136 7.93 19.44 4.23
CA LYS A 136 6.99 19.48 3.08
C LYS A 136 5.86 18.47 3.22
N GLU A 137 5.68 17.89 4.40
CA GLU A 137 4.63 16.90 4.65
C GLU A 137 3.23 17.53 4.52
N VAL A 138 2.40 16.90 3.71
CA VAL A 138 0.98 17.21 3.63
C VAL A 138 0.24 16.32 4.61
N TRP A 139 -0.48 16.93 5.55
CA TRP A 139 -1.25 16.22 6.57
C TRP A 139 -2.75 16.36 6.30
N ALA A 140 -3.49 15.25 6.41
CA ALA A 140 -4.93 15.21 6.27
C ALA A 140 -5.59 14.62 7.54
N PRO A 141 -6.45 15.36 8.27
CA PRO A 141 -6.66 16.81 8.13
C PRO A 141 -5.37 17.58 8.52
N PRO A 142 -5.24 18.88 8.15
CA PRO A 142 -4.02 19.64 8.38
C PRO A 142 -3.68 19.84 9.87
N ARG A 143 -4.69 19.78 10.74
CA ARG A 143 -4.55 19.98 12.19
C ARG A 143 -5.48 19.02 12.93
N GLY A 144 -5.17 18.77 14.21
CA GLY A 144 -5.98 17.91 15.08
C GLY A 144 -5.43 16.49 15.24
N LYS A 145 -6.12 15.71 16.07
CA LYS A 145 -5.81 14.29 16.32
C LYS A 145 -6.27 13.45 15.12
N GLY A 146 -5.59 12.33 14.86
CA GLY A 146 -5.95 11.40 13.79
C GLY A 146 -5.55 11.83 12.38
N ARG A 147 -4.63 12.80 12.25
CA ARG A 147 -4.05 13.20 10.95
C ARG A 147 -3.09 12.15 10.41
N THR A 148 -3.11 11.97 9.10
CA THR A 148 -2.22 11.08 8.38
C THR A 148 -1.39 11.86 7.36
N ALA A 149 -0.16 11.42 7.16
CA ALA A 149 0.71 12.01 6.13
C ALA A 149 0.32 11.46 4.76
N VAL A 150 0.18 12.35 3.79
CA VAL A 150 0.03 11.98 2.39
C VAL A 150 1.42 11.64 1.84
N PRO A 151 1.60 10.47 1.20
CA PRO A 151 2.90 10.07 0.68
C PRO A 151 3.35 10.95 -0.48
N GLN A 152 4.66 10.95 -0.74
CA GLN A 152 5.24 11.54 -1.95
C GLN A 152 5.01 10.65 -3.15
N THR A 153 5.26 9.35 -3.02
CA THR A 153 4.92 8.37 -4.04
C THR A 153 4.25 7.15 -3.43
N LEU A 154 3.42 6.49 -4.23
CA LEU A 154 2.94 5.13 -4.01
C LEU A 154 3.58 4.23 -5.05
N TRP A 155 3.89 3.00 -4.68
CA TRP A 155 4.47 2.06 -5.63
C TRP A 155 4.05 0.63 -5.35
N ILE A 156 4.08 -0.18 -6.41
CA ILE A 156 3.84 -1.61 -6.38
C ILE A 156 4.83 -2.27 -7.33
N ALA A 157 5.36 -3.42 -6.95
CA ALA A 157 6.31 -4.21 -7.72
C ALA A 157 5.98 -5.68 -7.57
N PHE A 158 6.11 -6.44 -8.64
CA PHE A 158 5.90 -7.88 -8.60
C PHE A 158 6.97 -8.65 -9.35
N CYS A 159 7.09 -9.91 -8.95
CA CYS A 159 8.05 -10.86 -9.46
C CYS A 159 7.39 -12.24 -9.52
N CYS A 160 7.30 -12.84 -10.69
CA CYS A 160 6.83 -14.22 -10.86
C CYS A 160 8.04 -15.17 -10.84
N ALA A 161 7.88 -16.40 -10.36
CA ALA A 161 8.96 -17.39 -10.34
C ALA A 161 9.47 -17.77 -11.75
N ASN A 162 8.65 -17.57 -12.79
CA ASN A 162 9.03 -17.74 -14.18
C ASN A 162 9.91 -16.59 -14.74
N GLY A 163 10.24 -15.56 -13.94
CA GLY A 163 11.09 -14.43 -14.31
C GLY A 163 10.35 -13.20 -14.83
N VAL A 164 9.04 -13.28 -15.06
CA VAL A 164 8.25 -12.09 -15.41
C VAL A 164 8.21 -11.15 -14.21
N SER A 165 8.43 -9.87 -14.44
CA SER A 165 8.36 -8.84 -13.39
C SER A 165 7.78 -7.54 -13.93
N GLY A 166 7.40 -6.67 -12.99
CA GLY A 166 6.91 -5.35 -13.33
C GLY A 166 6.74 -4.48 -12.10
N ALA A 167 6.80 -3.17 -12.31
CA ALA A 167 6.59 -2.20 -11.25
C ALA A 167 5.76 -1.02 -11.75
N THR A 168 5.14 -0.31 -10.82
CA THR A 168 4.45 0.95 -11.09
C THR A 168 4.67 1.89 -9.92
N VAL A 169 4.90 3.17 -10.22
CA VAL A 169 4.93 4.25 -9.25
C VAL A 169 3.83 5.27 -9.56
N GLY A 170 3.32 5.95 -8.55
CA GLY A 170 2.31 7.00 -8.70
C GLY A 170 2.58 8.21 -7.81
N TYR A 171 2.14 9.38 -8.27
CA TYR A 171 2.28 10.67 -7.60
C TYR A 171 0.92 11.18 -7.09
N PRO A 172 0.57 10.95 -5.81
CA PRO A 172 -0.75 11.25 -5.27
C PRO A 172 -0.90 12.71 -4.83
N GLN A 173 -0.39 13.66 -5.61
CA GLN A 173 -0.53 15.10 -5.34
C GLN A 173 -1.43 15.76 -6.38
N SER A 174 -2.20 16.76 -5.94
CA SER A 174 -3.14 17.49 -6.79
C SER A 174 -2.47 18.59 -7.62
N THR A 175 -1.24 18.96 -7.28
CA THR A 175 -0.48 20.04 -7.91
C THR A 175 1.00 19.69 -8.01
N GLY A 176 1.72 20.47 -8.81
CA GLY A 176 3.16 20.31 -9.00
C GLY A 176 3.52 19.15 -9.94
N LYS A 177 4.82 18.94 -10.07
CA LYS A 177 5.42 17.80 -10.77
C LYS A 177 6.46 17.16 -9.87
N LEU A 178 6.66 15.87 -10.05
CA LEU A 178 7.69 15.11 -9.36
C LEU A 178 8.64 14.50 -10.38
N ALA A 179 9.86 15.01 -10.40
CA ALA A 179 10.97 14.43 -11.15
C ALA A 179 11.57 13.26 -10.35
N LEU A 180 11.63 12.07 -10.96
CA LEU A 180 12.19 10.84 -10.39
C LEU A 180 13.04 10.17 -11.45
N ALA A 181 14.32 9.90 -11.20
CA ALA A 181 15.18 9.10 -12.06
C ALA A 181 15.06 9.43 -13.58
N GLY A 182 15.02 10.71 -13.95
CA GLY A 182 14.92 11.16 -15.35
C GLY A 182 13.50 11.18 -15.96
N MET A 183 12.46 10.85 -15.19
CA MET A 183 11.06 10.98 -15.60
C MET A 183 10.29 11.99 -14.75
N ASP A 184 9.24 12.58 -15.32
CA ASP A 184 8.34 13.50 -14.63
C ASP A 184 6.96 12.88 -14.44
N LEU A 185 6.45 12.95 -13.20
CA LEU A 185 5.07 12.63 -12.87
C LEU A 185 4.29 13.92 -12.59
N GLY A 186 3.19 14.14 -13.31
CA GLY A 186 2.26 15.23 -13.07
C GLY A 186 1.20 14.86 -12.04
N PRO A 187 0.28 15.79 -11.74
CA PRO A 187 -0.76 15.61 -10.74
C PRO A 187 -1.57 14.34 -10.96
N TYR A 188 -1.62 13.50 -9.94
CA TYR A 188 -2.31 12.21 -9.95
C TYR A 188 -1.80 11.18 -10.96
N ASP A 189 -0.61 11.33 -11.51
CA ASP A 189 -0.11 10.40 -12.52
C ASP A 189 0.40 9.08 -11.92
N THR A 190 0.37 8.04 -12.76
CA THR A 190 1.07 6.76 -12.53
C THR A 190 1.96 6.43 -13.72
N ARG A 191 3.04 5.68 -13.48
CA ARG A 191 3.98 5.25 -14.51
C ARG A 191 4.44 3.82 -14.25
N GLU A 192 4.28 2.99 -15.28
CA GLU A 192 4.84 1.64 -15.31
C GLU A 192 6.35 1.69 -15.53
N LEU A 193 7.05 0.80 -14.82
CA LEU A 193 8.50 0.70 -14.74
C LEU A 193 8.90 -0.78 -14.70
N SER A 194 10.16 -1.05 -15.00
CA SER A 194 10.82 -2.26 -14.53
C SER A 194 11.06 -2.19 -13.01
N VAL A 195 11.29 -3.34 -12.38
CA VAL A 195 11.68 -3.40 -10.96
C VAL A 195 12.96 -2.61 -10.72
N HIS A 196 13.93 -2.69 -11.64
CA HIS A 196 15.20 -1.98 -11.54
C HIS A 196 15.05 -0.45 -11.59
N GLU A 197 14.21 0.06 -12.50
CA GLU A 197 13.90 1.49 -12.54
C GLU A 197 13.24 1.96 -11.25
N LEU A 198 12.30 1.17 -10.70
CA LEU A 198 11.69 1.49 -9.41
C LEU A 198 12.73 1.50 -8.28
N GLU A 199 13.67 0.56 -8.23
CA GLU A 199 14.76 0.56 -7.25
C GLU A 199 15.58 1.85 -7.32
N GLY A 200 15.89 2.35 -8.53
CA GLY A 200 16.54 3.64 -8.73
C GLY A 200 15.72 4.82 -8.21
N VAL A 201 14.42 4.83 -8.51
CA VAL A 201 13.48 5.84 -7.98
C VAL A 201 13.45 5.82 -6.45
N LEU A 202 13.40 4.63 -5.83
CA LEU A 202 13.36 4.49 -4.38
C LEU A 202 14.69 4.89 -3.73
N ALA A 203 15.82 4.53 -4.33
CA ALA A 203 17.14 4.93 -3.84
C ALA A 203 17.27 6.46 -3.79
N GLN A 204 16.89 7.13 -4.88
CA GLN A 204 16.90 8.59 -4.96
C GLN A 204 15.95 9.26 -3.95
N THR A 205 14.73 8.76 -3.83
CA THR A 205 13.71 9.36 -2.94
C THR A 205 14.00 9.14 -1.46
N THR A 206 14.64 8.02 -1.10
CA THR A 206 15.01 7.71 0.29
C THR A 206 16.40 8.20 0.68
N GLY A 207 17.20 8.70 -0.27
CA GLY A 207 18.58 9.11 -0.04
C GLY A 207 19.52 7.93 0.24
N ARG A 208 19.18 6.73 -0.24
CA ARG A 208 20.01 5.54 -0.12
C ARG A 208 20.88 5.36 -1.36
N HIS A 209 22.09 4.82 -1.19
CA HIS A 209 22.99 4.52 -2.30
C HIS A 209 22.42 3.47 -3.25
N SER A 210 21.76 2.45 -2.71
CA SER A 210 21.07 1.42 -3.48
C SER A 210 19.88 0.86 -2.69
N ILE A 211 18.91 0.33 -3.43
CA ILE A 211 17.79 -0.43 -2.90
C ILE A 211 17.65 -1.67 -3.75
N ARG A 212 17.37 -2.80 -3.10
CA ARG A 212 16.98 -4.04 -3.76
C ARG A 212 15.63 -4.49 -3.21
N LEU A 213 14.65 -4.62 -4.08
CA LEU A 213 13.29 -5.00 -3.71
C LEU A 213 13.16 -6.53 -3.62
N PHE A 214 13.68 -7.24 -4.62
CA PHE A 214 13.70 -8.69 -4.66
C PHE A 214 15.14 -9.18 -4.64
N ASP A 215 15.43 -10.12 -3.75
CA ASP A 215 16.76 -10.74 -3.73
C ASP A 215 17.03 -11.46 -5.06
N GLY A 216 18.25 -11.35 -5.58
CA GLY A 216 18.59 -11.81 -6.94
C GLY A 216 17.98 -11.02 -8.10
N GLY A 217 17.17 -9.96 -7.87
CA GLY A 217 16.70 -9.08 -8.95
C GLY A 217 15.69 -9.73 -9.90
N CYS A 218 14.84 -10.61 -9.40
CA CYS A 218 13.82 -11.33 -10.18
C CYS A 218 14.34 -12.34 -11.21
N THR A 219 15.59 -12.75 -11.11
CA THR A 219 16.06 -13.97 -11.80
C THR A 219 15.27 -15.17 -11.29
N GLN A 220 14.99 -16.16 -12.16
CA GLN A 220 14.15 -17.31 -11.82
C GLN A 220 14.49 -17.85 -10.43
N LEU A 221 13.49 -17.86 -9.55
CA LEU A 221 13.58 -18.51 -8.25
C LEU A 221 13.57 -20.00 -8.56
N SER A 222 14.74 -20.55 -8.90
CA SER A 222 14.92 -21.98 -9.08
C SER A 222 14.54 -22.63 -7.77
N GLY A 223 13.41 -23.35 -7.77
CA GLY A 223 12.96 -24.14 -6.65
C GLY A 223 14.02 -25.20 -6.34
N ASN A 224 14.80 -24.93 -5.30
CA ASN A 224 15.47 -25.97 -4.54
C ASN A 224 14.83 -25.95 -3.16
N GLU A 225 13.58 -26.41 -3.08
CA GLU A 225 13.09 -27.05 -1.87
C GLU A 225 13.66 -28.48 -1.90
N ASN A 226 14.73 -28.70 -1.13
CA ASN A 226 15.09 -30.03 -0.64
C ASN A 226 14.45 -30.23 0.72
#